data_AF-A0A699PXF2-F1
#
_entry.id   AF-A0A699PXF2-F1
#
_cell.length_a   1.000
_cell.length_b   1.000
_cell.length_c   1.000
_cell.angle_alpha   90.00
_cell.angle_beta   90.00
_cell.angle_gamma   90.00
#
_symmetry.space_group_name_H-M   'P 1'
#
loop_
_entity.id
_entity.type
_entity.pdbx_description
1 polymer ?
#
loop_
_entity_poly.entity_id
_entity_poly.type
_entity_poly.pdbx_seq_one_letter_code
_entity_poly.pdbx_strand_id
1 'polypeptide(L)'
;MTKLTQRKVEFEWGDEQEAAFQPLKQKLCSAPILALREGSEDFIVYCDASNKGLGAVLMQREKVISYASRQLKIHGKNYTTHDLELGAVVFTLKTWRHYPYE
;
A
#
# COMPACT_ATOMS: atom_id res chain seq x y z
N MET A 1 -10.81 0.00 8.35
CA MET A 1 -11.29 -1.21 9.04
C MET A 1 -12.28 -1.87 8.10
N THR A 2 -12.00 -3.11 7.68
CA THR A 2 -12.81 -3.87 6.73
C THR A 2 -14.15 -4.26 7.36
N LYS A 3 -15.21 -4.40 6.55
CA LYS A 3 -16.58 -4.68 7.03
C LYS A 3 -16.64 -5.92 7.95
N LEU A 4 -15.97 -7.00 7.55
CA LEU A 4 -15.95 -8.29 8.27
C LEU A 4 -15.35 -8.25 9.68
N THR A 5 -14.54 -7.24 10.00
CA THR A 5 -13.86 -7.14 11.31
C THR A 5 -14.45 -6.03 12.17
N GLN A 6 -15.60 -5.47 11.78
CA GLN A 6 -16.28 -4.44 12.56
C GLN A 6 -17.00 -5.06 13.76
N ARG A 7 -16.95 -4.39 14.90
CA ARG A 7 -17.70 -4.82 16.09
C ARG A 7 -19.20 -4.78 15.78
N LYS A 8 -19.94 -5.77 16.28
CA LYS A 8 -21.40 -5.94 16.08
C LYS A 8 -21.81 -6.23 14.63
N VAL A 9 -20.88 -6.66 13.77
CA VAL A 9 -21.16 -7.19 12.45
C VAL A 9 -20.86 -8.69 12.49
N GLU A 10 -21.79 -9.50 12.00
CA GLU A 10 -21.59 -10.94 11.88
C GLU A 10 -20.56 -11.24 10.78
N PHE A 11 -19.72 -12.24 11.01
CA PHE A 11 -18.72 -12.65 10.03
C PHE A 11 -19.39 -13.53 8.97
N GLU A 12 -19.83 -12.91 7.88
CA GLU A 12 -20.40 -13.60 6.74
C GLU A 12 -19.39 -13.64 5.59
N TRP A 13 -19.01 -14.85 5.18
CA TRP A 13 -18.14 -15.07 4.02
C TRP A 13 -18.97 -15.56 2.85
N GLY A 14 -19.28 -14.67 1.91
CA GLY A 14 -20.02 -14.97 0.69
C GLY A 14 -19.19 -14.75 -0.58
N ASP A 15 -19.89 -14.73 -1.71
CA ASP A 15 -19.26 -14.67 -3.04
C ASP A 15 -18.45 -13.38 -3.26
N GLU A 16 -18.88 -12.24 -2.70
CA GLU A 16 -18.13 -10.98 -2.80
C GLU A 16 -16.78 -11.04 -2.09
N GLN A 17 -16.74 -11.67 -0.91
CA GLN A 17 -15.52 -11.81 -0.12
C GLN A 17 -14.56 -12.78 -0.82
N GLU A 18 -15.08 -13.90 -1.32
CA GLU A 18 -14.31 -14.89 -2.06
C GLU A 18 -13.74 -14.31 -3.36
N ALA A 19 -14.56 -13.58 -4.13
CA ALA A 19 -14.14 -12.92 -5.37
C ALA A 19 -13.08 -11.83 -5.14
N ALA A 20 -13.05 -11.19 -3.97
CA ALA A 20 -11.98 -10.25 -3.60
C ALA A 20 -10.72 -10.96 -3.07
N PHE A 21 -10.89 -12.09 -2.37
CA PHE A 21 -9.81 -12.84 -1.75
C PHE A 21 -8.97 -13.61 -2.78
N GLN A 22 -9.59 -14.22 -3.80
CA GLN A 22 -8.87 -15.02 -4.79
C GLN A 22 -7.83 -14.22 -5.59
N PRO A 23 -8.16 -13.03 -6.16
CA PRO A 23 -7.16 -12.19 -6.82
C PRO A 23 -6.05 -11.73 -5.88
N LEU A 24 -6.37 -11.45 -4.60
CA LEU A 24 -5.38 -11.04 -3.62
C LEU A 24 -4.38 -12.19 -3.34
N LYS A 25 -4.91 -13.39 -3.13
CA LYS A 25 -4.10 -14.60 -2.95
C LYS A 25 -3.20 -14.85 -4.16
N GLN A 26 -3.77 -14.79 -5.36
CA GLN A 26 -3.00 -14.97 -6.59
C GLN A 26 -1.88 -13.93 -6.71
N LYS A 27 -2.18 -12.65 -6.52
CA LYS A 27 -1.19 -11.58 -6.59
C LYS A 27 -0.09 -11.71 -5.54
N LEU A 28 -0.40 -12.19 -4.34
CA LEU A 28 0.59 -12.45 -3.30
C LEU A 28 1.49 -13.65 -3.64
N CYS A 29 0.92 -14.72 -4.22
CA CYS A 29 1.68 -15.89 -4.64
C CYS A 29 2.49 -15.67 -5.93
N SER A 30 2.04 -14.77 -6.81
CA SER A 30 2.69 -14.48 -8.10
C SER A 30 3.50 -13.18 -8.09
N ALA A 31 3.55 -12.46 -6.97
CA ALA A 31 4.26 -11.20 -6.89
C ALA A 31 5.74 -11.43 -7.24
N PRO A 32 6.37 -10.53 -8.02
CA PRO A 32 7.80 -10.59 -8.24
C PRO A 32 8.50 -10.63 -6.89
N ILE A 33 9.45 -11.56 -6.73
CA ILE A 33 10.26 -11.71 -5.53
C ILE A 33 10.86 -10.33 -5.23
N LEU A 34 10.50 -9.76 -4.08
CA LEU A 34 11.03 -8.50 -3.62
C LEU A 34 12.55 -8.62 -3.57
N ALA A 35 13.25 -7.74 -4.29
CA ALA A 35 14.70 -7.75 -4.28
C ALA A 35 15.20 -7.24 -2.92
N LEU A 36 16.29 -7.83 -2.44
CA LEU A 36 17.02 -7.29 -1.31
C LEU A 36 17.71 -5.99 -1.72
N ARG A 37 17.87 -5.08 -0.76
CA ARG A 37 18.68 -3.88 -0.95
C ARG A 37 20.09 -4.28 -1.39
N GLU A 38 20.57 -3.64 -2.44
CA GLU A 38 21.90 -3.88 -2.99
C GLU A 38 22.74 -2.61 -2.85
N GLY A 39 23.70 -2.63 -1.93
CA GLY A 39 24.63 -1.53 -1.69
C GLY A 39 24.00 -0.23 -1.17
N SER A 40 24.73 0.87 -1.37
CA SER A 40 24.37 2.24 -0.93
C SER A 40 23.76 3.08 -2.05
N GLU A 41 23.18 2.44 -3.07
CA GLU A 41 22.57 3.14 -4.20
C GLU A 41 21.27 3.84 -3.78
N ASP A 42 20.95 4.93 -4.49
CA ASP A 42 19.75 5.71 -4.25
C ASP A 42 18.48 4.88 -4.44
N PHE A 43 17.49 5.18 -3.60
CA PHE A 43 16.16 4.62 -3.71
C PHE A 43 15.25 5.55 -4.51
N ILE A 44 14.44 4.97 -5.38
CA ILE A 44 13.37 5.68 -6.08
C ILE A 44 12.05 5.25 -5.47
N VAL A 45 11.23 6.23 -5.12
CA VAL A 45 9.91 6.02 -4.55
C VAL A 45 8.87 6.54 -5.52
N TYR A 46 7.97 5.66 -5.95
CA TYR A 46 6.77 6.02 -6.71
C TYR A 46 5.60 6.06 -5.75
N CYS A 47 4.88 7.18 -5.69
CA CYS A 47 3.67 7.35 -4.89
C CYS A 47 2.47 7.53 -5.79
N ASP A 48 1.32 7.01 -5.37
CA ASP A 48 0.03 7.21 -6.01
C ASP A 48 -1.06 7.38 -4.96
N ALA A 49 -2.05 8.21 -5.25
CA ALA A 49 -3.16 8.46 -4.38
C ALA A 49 -4.50 8.30 -5.10
N SER A 50 -5.48 7.73 -4.39
CA SER A 50 -6.86 7.63 -4.86
C SER A 50 -7.83 7.96 -3.74
N ASN A 51 -9.08 8.23 -4.08
CA ASN A 51 -10.15 8.43 -3.10
C ASN A 51 -10.43 7.21 -2.21
N LYS A 52 -9.81 6.05 -2.49
CA LYS A 52 -9.92 4.82 -1.70
C LYS A 52 -8.71 4.60 -0.79
N GLY A 53 -7.53 5.00 -1.20
CA GLY A 53 -6.28 4.61 -0.55
C GLY A 53 -5.05 5.31 -1.13
N LEU A 54 -3.97 5.24 -0.37
CA LEU A 54 -2.63 5.66 -0.77
C LEU A 54 -1.81 4.42 -1.12
N GLY A 55 -0.98 4.53 -2.14
CA GLY A 55 -0.06 3.48 -2.58
C GLY A 55 1.34 4.04 -2.79
N ALA A 56 2.35 3.19 -2.59
CA ALA A 56 3.70 3.49 -2.97
C ALA A 56 4.51 2.24 -3.27
N VAL A 57 5.55 2.42 -4.10
CA VAL A 57 6.53 1.39 -4.47
C VAL A 57 7.92 1.93 -4.23
N LEU A 58 8.72 1.18 -3.48
CA LEU A 58 10.15 1.42 -3.29
C LEU A 58 10.92 0.60 -4.31
N MET A 59 11.74 1.26 -5.12
CA MET A 59 12.53 0.64 -6.18
C MET A 59 14.01 0.99 -6.07
N GLN A 60 14.86 0.06 -6.50
CA GLN A 60 16.31 0.25 -6.62
C GLN A 60 16.79 -0.49 -7.87
N ARG A 61 17.54 0.19 -8.75
CA ARG A 61 18.05 -0.39 -10.03
C ARG A 61 16.96 -1.16 -10.80
N GLU A 62 15.79 -0.55 -10.96
CA GLU A 62 14.61 -1.10 -11.64
C GLU A 62 13.96 -2.33 -10.96
N LYS A 63 14.48 -2.78 -9.82
CA LYS A 63 13.90 -3.86 -9.02
C LYS A 63 13.00 -3.28 -7.93
N VAL A 64 11.89 -3.97 -7.65
CA VAL A 64 11.00 -3.60 -6.56
C VAL A 64 11.52 -4.18 -5.25
N ILE A 65 11.73 -3.31 -4.26
CA ILE A 65 12.18 -3.67 -2.91
C ILE A 65 10.99 -3.87 -1.98
N SER A 66 9.99 -2.98 -2.05
CA SER A 66 8.82 -3.04 -1.17
C SER A 66 7.62 -2.35 -1.78
N TYR A 67 6.43 -2.88 -1.51
CA TYR A 67 5.16 -2.20 -1.73
C TYR A 67 4.62 -1.70 -0.39
N ALA A 68 4.01 -0.51 -0.38
CA ALA A 68 3.27 0.00 0.76
C ALA A 68 1.91 0.50 0.27
N SER A 69 0.85 0.18 1.00
CA SER A 69 -0.47 0.74 0.72
C SER A 69 -1.26 0.93 2.00
N ARG A 70 -2.17 1.91 1.99
CA ARG A 70 -3.02 2.20 3.14
C ARG A 70 -4.38 2.72 2.68
N GLN A 71 -5.45 2.10 3.19
CA GLN A 71 -6.80 2.58 2.98
C GLN A 71 -7.01 3.94 3.66
N LEU A 72 -7.69 4.87 2.97
CA LEU A 72 -8.01 6.18 3.56
C LEU A 72 -9.06 6.05 4.66
N LYS A 73 -8.86 6.82 5.74
CA LYS A 73 -9.89 7.02 6.78
C LYS A 73 -10.97 7.96 6.25
N ILE A 74 -12.14 7.95 6.89
CA ILE A 74 -13.31 8.78 6.51
C ILE A 74 -12.91 10.26 6.34
N HIS A 75 -12.15 10.81 7.29
CA HIS A 75 -11.66 12.19 7.24
C HIS A 75 -10.76 12.49 6.02
N GLY A 76 -9.97 11.50 5.60
CA GLY A 76 -9.06 11.66 4.46
C GLY A 76 -9.76 11.63 3.11
N LYS A 77 -10.99 11.09 3.03
CA LYS A 77 -11.76 11.06 1.78
C LYS A 77 -12.25 12.43 1.32
N ASN A 78 -12.29 13.40 2.23
CA ASN A 78 -12.76 14.76 1.94
C ASN A 78 -11.62 15.68 1.49
N TYR A 79 -10.38 15.19 1.43
CA TYR A 79 -9.24 15.97 0.97
C TYR A 79 -9.28 16.15 -0.55
N THR A 80 -8.70 17.26 -1.01
CA THR A 80 -8.53 17.50 -2.44
C THR A 80 -7.50 16.53 -3.01
N THR A 81 -7.52 16.30 -4.33
CA THR A 81 -6.55 15.41 -4.99
C THR A 81 -5.11 15.78 -4.64
N HIS A 82 -4.78 17.08 -4.65
CA HIS A 82 -3.43 17.56 -4.33
C HIS A 82 -2.99 17.20 -2.89
N ASP A 83 -3.91 17.29 -1.93
CA ASP A 83 -3.65 16.91 -0.53
C ASP A 83 -3.48 15.39 -0.38
N LEU A 84 -4.20 14.60 -1.17
CA LEU A 84 -4.07 13.14 -1.20
C LEU A 84 -2.72 12.71 -1.77
N GLU A 85 -2.25 13.34 -2.85
CA GLU A 85 -0.92 13.11 -3.42
C GLU A 85 0.18 13.42 -2.40
N LEU A 86 0.12 14.59 -1.75
CA LEU A 86 1.05 14.93 -0.68
C LEU A 86 0.94 13.93 0.49
N GLY A 87 -0.28 13.49 0.80
CA GLY A 87 -0.54 12.45 1.79
C GLY A 87 0.12 11.12 1.46
N ALA A 88 0.18 10.72 0.19
CA ALA A 88 0.90 9.54 -0.27
C ALA A 88 2.40 9.69 -0.02
N VAL A 89 3.00 10.81 -0.42
CA VAL A 89 4.44 11.09 -0.18
C VAL A 89 4.79 11.02 1.30
N VAL A 90 4.02 11.72 2.15
CA VAL A 90 4.23 11.73 3.61
C VAL A 90 4.04 10.35 4.22
N PHE A 91 3.04 9.58 3.77
CA PHE A 91 2.82 8.20 4.21
C PHE A 91 4.02 7.33 3.90
N THR A 92 4.57 7.48 2.70
CA THR A 92 5.69 6.68 2.22
C THR A 92 6.97 6.95 2.97
N LEU A 93 7.33 8.23 3.14
CA LEU A 93 8.51 8.64 3.91
C LEU A 93 8.43 8.17 5.37
N LYS A 94 7.23 8.16 5.97
CA LYS A 94 7.03 7.62 7.32
C LYS A 94 7.18 6.10 7.38
N THR A 95 6.72 5.40 6.35
CA THR A 95 6.77 3.92 6.28
C THR A 95 8.20 3.44 6.14
N TRP A 96 8.97 4.03 5.22
CA TRP A 96 10.35 3.62 4.93
C TRP A 96 11.41 4.51 5.57
N ARG A 97 11.09 5.21 6.67
CA ARG A 97 12.04 6.07 7.40
C ARG A 97 13.35 5.36 7.78
N HIS A 98 13.33 4.03 7.91
CA HIS A 98 14.47 3.21 8.29
C HIS A 98 15.34 2.75 7.11
N TYR A 99 14.86 2.84 5.87
CA TYR A 99 15.61 2.39 4.69
C TYR A 99 16.74 3.34 4.24
N PRO A 100 16.59 4.68 4.25
CA PRO A 100 17.57 5.57 3.62
C PRO A 100 18.74 6.01 4.52
N TYR A 101 18.85 5.54 5.77
CA TYR A 101 19.87 6.04 6.73
C TYR A 101 20.92 5.00 7.19
N GLU A 102 20.98 3.83 6.56
CA GLU A 102 22.06 2.85 6.79
C GLU A 102 23.04 2.78 5.62
#